data_AF-A0A0W8E123-F1
#
_entry.id   AF-A0A0W8E123-F1
#
_cell.length_a   1.000
_cell.length_b   1.000
_cell.length_c   1.000
_cell.angle_alpha   90.00
_cell.angle_beta   90.00
_cell.angle_gamma   90.00
#
_symmetry.space_group_name_H-M   'P 1'
#
loop_
_entity.id
_entity.type
_entity.pdbx_description
1 polymer ?
#
loop_
_entity_poly.entity_id
_entity_poly.type
_entity_poly.pdbx_seq_one_letter_code
_entity_poly.pdbx_strand_id
1 'polypeptide(L)'
;MAAGDSIISVNLTGSQTDVGSSANVPSAAVIKNTAQEDVTGNYNITYVNGLLTVSVATGADLNITDYSDVYDADAHSISVTNLIDGDVAYYSLTNNGEDWSTTKPMFTNVTAETTVYVKVVNPNYNDRIGTGKVTITARPITITAASDSKVYDGTPLINSNWSHSSGSLATGDSIDNVAVKGKQTQVGSSNNVASAAVIKNAAEEDVTGNYDITYVGGTLTVTKRSDPGGGGGDPEPIVVPEPEPTVPLNKEDHFAYVQGYPDNTVRPQGNVTREEVAAVFYRLLDANYREGMKTSANNFPDVGLYRWSSKHIGTLTAAYVIEGYPDGTFRPGNYITRAELAAIASRFDELTPFEANSFSDIAGHWANKYINSAAQKGWVNGYPDGTFRPDQAITRAEFMTLVNNVLDRRVLQEDIHPEARQFPDLTEAAWYYEAVQEAINSHLYTRETPTDFETWTEVYYPVLDM
;
A
#
# COMPACT_ATOMS: atom_id res chain seq x y z
N MET A 1 -49.56 -13.39 71.12
CA MET A 1 -49.65 -14.74 71.72
C MET A 1 -49.97 -14.58 73.20
N ALA A 2 -50.73 -15.51 73.78
CA ALA A 2 -50.97 -15.55 75.22
C ALA A 2 -49.66 -15.77 75.98
N ALA A 3 -49.59 -15.33 77.23
CA ALA A 3 -48.41 -15.48 78.07
C ALA A 3 -48.12 -16.97 78.32
N GLY A 4 -46.94 -17.45 77.90
CA GLY A 4 -46.53 -18.85 78.04
C GLY A 4 -46.66 -19.70 76.77
N ASP A 5 -47.29 -19.18 75.72
CA ASP A 5 -47.36 -19.84 74.42
C ASP A 5 -46.15 -19.48 73.54
N SER A 6 -45.68 -20.42 72.72
CA SER A 6 -44.53 -20.21 71.82
C SER A 6 -44.72 -20.96 70.50
N ILE A 7 -44.26 -20.35 69.40
CA ILE A 7 -44.15 -21.03 68.11
C ILE A 7 -42.99 -22.00 68.19
N ILE A 8 -43.27 -23.28 67.97
CA ILE A 8 -42.27 -24.37 68.10
C ILE A 8 -41.75 -24.79 66.73
N SER A 9 -42.55 -24.66 65.68
CA SER A 9 -42.13 -24.91 64.30
C SER A 9 -42.96 -24.11 63.31
N VAL A 10 -42.39 -23.87 62.13
CA VAL A 10 -43.07 -23.34 60.95
C VAL A 10 -42.50 -24.08 59.74
N ASN A 11 -43.35 -24.56 58.83
CA ASN A 11 -42.87 -25.14 57.58
C ASN A 11 -42.50 -24.01 56.62
N LEU A 12 -41.32 -24.09 56.03
CA LEU A 12 -40.86 -23.13 55.03
C LEU A 12 -40.71 -23.85 53.69
N THR A 13 -41.27 -23.26 52.63
CA THR A 13 -41.09 -23.73 51.26
C THR A 13 -40.54 -22.60 50.40
N GLY A 14 -39.43 -22.84 49.72
CA GLY A 14 -38.78 -21.87 48.84
C GLY A 14 -37.38 -22.30 48.49
N SER A 15 -36.91 -21.96 47.30
CA SER A 15 -35.56 -22.26 46.82
C SER A 15 -35.14 -21.22 45.78
N GLN A 16 -33.90 -20.75 45.87
CA GLN A 16 -33.24 -19.93 44.86
C GLN A 16 -31.85 -20.53 44.61
N THR A 17 -31.54 -20.83 43.35
CA THR A 17 -30.24 -21.41 42.96
C THR A 17 -29.43 -20.41 42.14
N ASP A 18 -30.04 -19.81 41.11
CA ASP A 18 -29.41 -18.80 40.26
C ASP A 18 -29.46 -17.41 40.90
N VAL A 19 -28.73 -16.45 40.35
CA VAL A 19 -28.78 -15.05 40.77
C VAL A 19 -30.19 -14.48 40.63
N GLY A 20 -30.62 -13.75 41.65
CA GLY A 20 -31.96 -13.18 41.73
C GLY A 20 -32.60 -13.45 43.08
N SER A 21 -33.93 -13.47 43.11
CA SER A 21 -34.66 -13.64 44.35
C SER A 21 -35.97 -14.41 44.19
N SER A 22 -36.29 -15.24 45.18
CA SER A 22 -37.55 -15.98 45.28
C SER A 22 -38.20 -15.78 46.64
N ALA A 23 -39.51 -16.06 46.72
CA ALA A 23 -40.19 -16.09 48.01
C ALA A 23 -39.71 -17.28 48.87
N ASN A 24 -39.52 -17.04 50.17
CA ASN A 24 -39.49 -18.08 51.20
C ASN A 24 -40.85 -18.07 51.90
N VAL A 25 -41.69 -19.06 51.61
CA VAL A 25 -43.10 -19.06 51.96
C VAL A 25 -43.31 -19.86 53.25
N PRO A 26 -43.70 -19.21 54.37
CA PRO A 26 -44.04 -19.92 55.59
C PRO A 26 -45.46 -20.47 55.54
N SER A 27 -45.65 -21.64 56.12
CA SER A 27 -46.94 -22.32 56.28
C SER A 27 -46.94 -23.22 57.52
N ALA A 28 -48.13 -23.64 57.97
CA ALA A 28 -48.31 -24.64 59.02
C ALA A 28 -47.45 -24.42 60.29
N ALA A 29 -47.61 -23.25 60.93
CA ALA A 29 -47.00 -23.02 62.24
C ALA A 29 -47.63 -23.90 63.33
N VAL A 30 -46.82 -24.34 64.29
CA VAL A 30 -47.27 -25.08 65.49
C VAL A 30 -46.97 -24.23 66.71
N ILE A 31 -47.98 -23.94 67.52
CA ILE A 31 -47.88 -23.18 68.76
C ILE A 31 -48.18 -24.11 69.93
N LYS A 32 -47.28 -24.15 70.91
CA LYS A 32 -47.49 -24.91 72.14
C LYS A 32 -47.52 -24.00 73.36
N ASN A 33 -48.32 -24.40 74.35
CA ASN A 33 -48.34 -23.76 75.67
C ASN A 33 -47.18 -24.27 76.56
N THR A 34 -47.10 -23.75 77.79
CA THR A 34 -46.11 -24.19 78.79
C THR A 34 -46.21 -25.68 79.17
N ALA A 35 -47.37 -26.31 78.96
CA ALA A 35 -47.62 -27.73 79.16
C ALA A 35 -47.32 -28.60 77.91
N GLN A 36 -46.76 -28.02 76.83
CA GLN A 36 -46.42 -28.69 75.57
C GLN A 36 -47.62 -29.20 74.74
N GLU A 37 -48.82 -28.72 75.03
CA GLU A 37 -50.03 -29.02 74.26
C GLU A 37 -50.11 -28.14 73.01
N ASP A 38 -50.58 -28.70 71.90
CA ASP A 38 -50.81 -27.95 70.67
C ASP A 38 -52.04 -27.05 70.81
N VAL A 39 -51.80 -25.74 70.84
CA VAL A 39 -52.82 -24.71 70.97
C VAL A 39 -52.94 -23.86 69.71
N THR A 40 -52.39 -24.34 68.58
CA THR A 40 -52.35 -23.60 67.29
C THR A 40 -53.73 -23.15 66.85
N GLY A 41 -54.77 -23.99 67.03
CA GLY A 41 -56.15 -23.70 66.64
C GLY A 41 -56.79 -22.50 67.35
N ASN A 42 -56.18 -21.98 68.42
CA ASN A 42 -56.64 -20.79 69.13
C ASN A 42 -56.20 -19.47 68.45
N TYR A 43 -55.40 -19.53 67.39
CA TYR A 43 -54.79 -18.37 66.75
C TYR A 43 -55.16 -18.24 65.27
N ASN A 44 -55.51 -17.03 64.84
CA ASN A 44 -55.55 -16.67 63.42
C ASN A 44 -54.14 -16.24 63.00
N ILE A 45 -53.45 -17.09 62.23
CA ILE A 45 -52.06 -16.87 61.83
C ILE A 45 -52.03 -16.24 60.43
N THR A 46 -51.41 -15.07 60.32
CA THR A 46 -51.10 -14.44 59.04
C THR A 46 -49.63 -14.69 58.70
N TYR A 47 -49.40 -15.24 57.52
CA TYR A 47 -48.07 -15.54 57.01
C TYR A 47 -47.58 -14.39 56.12
N VAL A 48 -46.32 -14.00 56.30
CA VAL A 48 -45.65 -13.03 55.44
C VAL A 48 -44.44 -13.71 54.82
N ASN A 49 -44.34 -13.68 53.50
CA ASN A 49 -43.24 -14.33 52.80
C ASN A 49 -41.93 -13.59 53.09
N GLY A 50 -40.88 -14.37 53.38
CA GLY A 50 -39.51 -13.88 53.33
C GLY A 50 -38.99 -13.86 51.90
N LEU A 51 -37.78 -13.32 51.71
CA LEU A 51 -37.07 -13.31 50.43
C LEU A 51 -35.79 -14.14 50.55
N LEU A 52 -35.57 -15.06 49.61
CA LEU A 52 -34.25 -15.66 49.36
C LEU A 52 -33.57 -14.83 48.27
N THR A 53 -32.29 -14.54 48.43
CA THR A 53 -31.52 -13.77 47.44
C THR A 53 -30.19 -14.44 47.20
N VAL A 54 -29.84 -14.60 45.93
CA VAL A 54 -28.52 -15.05 45.47
C VAL A 54 -27.91 -13.89 44.70
N SER A 55 -26.71 -13.47 45.10
CA SER A 55 -25.95 -12.40 44.46
C SER A 55 -24.95 -12.97 43.46
N VAL A 56 -24.57 -12.17 42.47
CA VAL A 56 -23.52 -12.53 41.50
C VAL A 56 -22.22 -12.92 42.21
N ALA A 57 -21.60 -13.98 41.72
CA ALA A 57 -20.27 -14.40 42.18
C ALA A 57 -19.16 -13.79 41.30
N THR A 58 -17.93 -13.77 41.80
CA THR A 58 -16.77 -13.44 40.98
C THR A 58 -16.14 -14.73 40.47
N GLY A 59 -16.09 -14.89 39.14
CA GLY A 59 -15.46 -16.04 38.50
C GLY A 59 -13.93 -15.93 38.48
N ALA A 60 -13.24 -17.04 38.20
CA ALA A 60 -11.81 -17.01 37.93
C ALA A 60 -11.50 -16.24 36.63
N ASP A 61 -10.34 -15.60 36.59
CA ASP A 61 -9.87 -14.81 35.43
C ASP A 61 -9.76 -15.67 34.16
N LEU A 62 -9.95 -15.03 33.00
CA LEU A 62 -9.84 -15.69 31.70
C LEU A 62 -8.37 -15.98 31.38
N ASN A 63 -8.11 -17.15 30.80
CA ASN A 63 -6.81 -17.48 30.23
C ASN A 63 -6.84 -17.21 28.73
N ILE A 64 -6.30 -16.05 28.32
CA ILE A 64 -6.23 -15.63 26.92
C ILE A 64 -4.80 -15.80 26.41
N THR A 65 -4.64 -16.57 25.34
CA THR A 65 -3.33 -16.81 24.69
C THR A 65 -3.29 -16.13 23.33
N ASP A 66 -2.24 -15.35 23.11
CA ASP A 66 -1.94 -14.68 21.85
C ASP A 66 -1.61 -15.69 20.73
N TYR A 67 -1.80 -15.28 19.48
CA TYR A 67 -1.38 -16.02 18.30
C TYR A 67 -0.27 -15.26 17.57
N SER A 68 0.81 -15.95 17.24
CA SER A 68 1.90 -15.39 16.44
C SER A 68 2.58 -16.49 15.63
N ASP A 69 2.46 -16.43 14.31
CA ASP A 69 3.17 -17.34 13.40
C ASP A 69 3.38 -16.70 12.01
N VAL A 70 4.03 -17.44 11.11
CA VAL A 70 4.21 -17.09 9.70
C VAL A 70 2.97 -17.52 8.90
N TYR A 71 2.60 -16.76 7.87
CA TYR A 71 1.47 -17.07 6.99
C TYR A 71 1.50 -18.53 6.49
N ASP A 72 0.37 -19.23 6.64
CA ASP A 72 0.22 -20.65 6.29
C ASP A 72 -1.07 -20.97 5.51
N ALA A 73 -1.83 -19.94 5.11
CA ALA A 73 -3.13 -20.02 4.46
C ALA A 73 -4.28 -20.58 5.33
N ASP A 74 -4.03 -20.88 6.60
CA ASP A 74 -5.06 -21.28 7.55
C ASP A 74 -5.59 -20.09 8.35
N ALA A 75 -6.82 -20.19 8.84
CA ALA A 75 -7.46 -19.15 9.63
C ALA A 75 -7.13 -19.28 11.12
N HIS A 76 -6.57 -18.23 11.71
CA HIS A 76 -6.08 -18.21 13.09
C HIS A 76 -6.72 -17.12 13.95
N SER A 77 -6.63 -17.29 15.27
CA SER A 77 -7.14 -16.33 16.25
C SER A 77 -6.54 -16.60 17.63
N ILE A 78 -6.85 -15.72 18.59
CA ILE A 78 -6.55 -15.95 20.01
C ILE A 78 -7.29 -17.19 20.54
N SER A 79 -6.75 -17.76 21.62
CA SER A 79 -7.41 -18.83 22.38
C SER A 79 -7.89 -18.33 23.74
N VAL A 80 -9.14 -18.61 24.08
CA VAL A 80 -9.77 -18.26 25.36
C VAL A 80 -10.12 -19.54 26.10
N THR A 81 -9.58 -19.71 27.31
CA THR A 81 -9.84 -20.87 28.17
C THR A 81 -10.19 -20.41 29.59
N ASN A 82 -10.45 -21.37 30.49
CA ASN A 82 -10.99 -21.14 31.83
C ASN A 82 -12.43 -20.59 31.84
N LEU A 83 -13.25 -21.10 30.91
CA LEU A 83 -14.69 -20.81 30.86
C LEU A 83 -15.44 -21.65 31.92
N ILE A 84 -16.46 -21.04 32.49
CA ILE A 84 -17.40 -21.60 33.45
C ILE A 84 -18.67 -22.01 32.68
N ASP A 85 -19.39 -23.01 33.19
CA ASP A 85 -20.66 -23.42 32.58
C ASP A 85 -21.66 -22.24 32.53
N GLY A 86 -22.35 -22.10 31.39
CA GLY A 86 -23.23 -20.97 31.10
C GLY A 86 -22.55 -19.70 30.58
N ASP A 87 -21.22 -19.70 30.41
CA ASP A 87 -20.51 -18.57 29.81
C ASP A 87 -20.86 -18.35 28.34
N VAL A 88 -21.03 -17.08 27.97
CA VAL A 88 -21.09 -16.63 26.58
C VAL A 88 -19.95 -15.65 26.31
N ALA A 89 -19.05 -16.03 25.40
CA ALA A 89 -17.94 -15.18 24.98
C ALA A 89 -18.33 -14.26 23.82
N TYR A 90 -17.96 -13.00 23.96
CA TYR A 90 -18.09 -11.95 22.96
C TYR A 90 -16.72 -11.40 22.62
N TYR A 91 -16.54 -11.00 21.37
CA TYR A 91 -15.30 -10.51 20.80
C TYR A 91 -15.51 -9.15 20.13
N SER A 92 -14.46 -8.33 20.10
CA SER A 92 -14.42 -7.11 19.31
C SER A 92 -12.99 -6.81 18.85
N LEU A 93 -12.87 -6.07 17.74
CA LEU A 93 -11.59 -5.53 17.24
C LEU A 93 -11.39 -4.06 17.65
N THR A 94 -12.38 -3.46 18.29
CA THR A 94 -12.34 -2.07 18.76
C THR A 94 -12.58 -2.03 20.26
N ASN A 95 -12.10 -0.97 20.91
CA ASN A 95 -12.34 -0.72 22.33
C ASN A 95 -13.51 0.25 22.56
N ASN A 96 -14.47 0.32 21.63
CA ASN A 96 -15.57 1.29 21.70
C ASN A 96 -16.74 0.82 22.58
N GLY A 97 -16.77 -0.47 22.95
CA GLY A 97 -17.82 -1.04 23.79
C GLY A 97 -19.14 -1.34 23.08
N GLU A 98 -19.24 -1.07 21.77
CA GLU A 98 -20.49 -1.15 21.00
C GLU A 98 -20.50 -2.36 20.04
N ASP A 99 -19.33 -2.73 19.48
CA ASP A 99 -19.22 -3.74 18.41
C ASP A 99 -18.89 -5.15 18.93
N TRP A 100 -19.67 -5.65 19.89
CA TRP A 100 -19.48 -6.99 20.45
C TRP A 100 -20.19 -8.07 19.63
N SER A 101 -19.48 -9.14 19.27
CA SER A 101 -20.03 -10.29 18.52
C SER A 101 -19.72 -11.61 19.20
N THR A 102 -20.62 -12.59 19.16
CA THR A 102 -20.33 -13.96 19.61
C THR A 102 -19.49 -14.74 18.59
N THR A 103 -19.35 -14.20 17.37
CA THR A 103 -18.47 -14.78 16.34
C THR A 103 -17.03 -14.33 16.61
N LYS A 104 -16.15 -15.31 16.83
CA LYS A 104 -14.72 -15.07 17.04
C LYS A 104 -14.08 -14.54 15.74
N PRO A 105 -13.32 -13.42 15.77
CA PRO A 105 -12.61 -12.92 14.60
C PRO A 105 -11.52 -13.90 14.18
N MET A 106 -11.39 -14.14 12.89
CA MET A 106 -10.42 -15.06 12.29
C MET A 106 -9.54 -14.29 11.29
N PHE A 107 -8.25 -14.61 11.28
CA PHE A 107 -7.24 -13.95 10.44
C PHE A 107 -6.51 -15.00 9.62
N THR A 108 -6.50 -14.85 8.30
CA THR A 108 -5.79 -15.77 7.39
C THR A 108 -4.57 -15.09 6.77
N ASN A 109 -4.68 -13.81 6.43
CA ASN A 109 -3.63 -13.04 5.76
C ASN A 109 -2.65 -12.43 6.76
N VAL A 110 -1.51 -11.95 6.24
CA VAL A 110 -0.53 -11.17 7.00
C VAL A 110 -1.25 -10.07 7.77
N THR A 111 -1.03 -10.09 9.08
CA THR A 111 -1.76 -9.29 10.05
C THR A 111 -0.72 -8.66 10.96
N ALA A 112 -0.61 -7.33 10.89
CA ALA A 112 0.14 -6.57 11.88
C ALA A 112 -0.47 -6.81 13.27
N GLU A 113 0.32 -6.64 14.32
CA GLU A 113 -0.09 -6.92 15.70
C GLU A 113 -1.47 -6.31 16.03
N THR A 114 -2.50 -7.17 16.02
CA THR A 114 -3.91 -6.76 16.13
C THR A 114 -4.48 -7.25 17.45
N THR A 115 -5.12 -6.34 18.20
CA THR A 115 -5.72 -6.67 19.49
C THR A 115 -7.15 -7.17 19.32
N VAL A 116 -7.45 -8.33 19.90
CA VAL A 116 -8.80 -8.88 20.03
C VAL A 116 -9.26 -8.71 21.47
N TYR A 117 -10.33 -7.95 21.66
CA TYR A 117 -10.98 -7.74 22.94
C TYR A 117 -11.97 -8.87 23.21
N VAL A 118 -12.01 -9.36 24.44
CA VAL A 118 -12.85 -10.47 24.90
C VAL A 118 -13.69 -10.01 26.08
N LYS A 119 -14.99 -10.32 26.04
CA LYS A 119 -15.93 -10.16 27.16
C LYS A 119 -16.72 -11.44 27.33
N VAL A 120 -16.69 -12.03 28.51
CA VAL A 120 -17.45 -13.22 28.87
C VAL A 120 -18.53 -12.83 29.87
N VAL A 121 -19.77 -13.11 29.49
CA VAL A 121 -20.97 -12.82 30.29
C VAL A 121 -21.56 -14.12 30.80
N ASN A 122 -21.97 -14.13 32.07
CA ASN A 122 -22.66 -15.26 32.69
C ASN A 122 -23.72 -14.72 33.66
N PRO A 123 -24.98 -15.18 33.60
CA PRO A 123 -26.05 -14.67 34.48
C PRO A 123 -25.75 -14.75 35.97
N ASN A 124 -24.89 -15.70 36.38
CA ASN A 124 -24.57 -15.97 37.78
C ASN A 124 -23.25 -15.34 38.26
N TYR A 125 -22.47 -14.72 37.36
CA TYR A 125 -21.16 -14.18 37.67
C TYR A 125 -20.97 -12.76 37.14
N ASN A 126 -20.05 -12.00 37.73
CA ASN A 126 -19.60 -10.74 37.17
C ASN A 126 -18.97 -10.95 35.78
N ASP A 127 -19.18 -10.00 34.88
CA ASP A 127 -18.56 -9.98 33.55
C ASP A 127 -17.03 -10.06 33.67
N ARG A 128 -16.42 -10.91 32.84
CA ARG A 128 -14.95 -11.06 32.77
C ARG A 128 -14.47 -10.55 31.43
N ILE A 129 -13.46 -9.67 31.46
CA ILE A 129 -12.91 -9.04 30.26
C ILE A 129 -11.42 -9.31 30.14
N GLY A 130 -10.92 -9.30 28.92
CA GLY A 130 -9.49 -9.41 28.64
C GLY A 130 -9.18 -9.13 27.18
N THR A 131 -7.91 -9.29 26.81
CA THR A 131 -7.44 -9.04 25.45
C THR A 131 -6.40 -10.08 25.08
N GLY A 132 -6.32 -10.45 23.81
CA GLY A 132 -5.17 -11.13 23.24
C GLY A 132 -4.77 -10.49 21.92
N LYS A 133 -3.60 -10.84 21.42
CA LYS A 133 -3.02 -10.31 20.18
C LYS A 133 -2.91 -11.40 19.12
N VAL A 134 -3.09 -11.01 17.86
CA VAL A 134 -2.84 -11.84 16.68
C VAL A 134 -1.79 -11.15 15.81
N THR A 135 -0.74 -11.88 15.46
CA THR A 135 0.29 -11.46 14.50
C THR A 135 0.51 -12.58 13.48
N ILE A 136 0.46 -12.24 12.19
CA ILE A 136 0.79 -13.17 11.10
C ILE A 136 1.85 -12.50 10.25
N THR A 137 3.08 -13.02 10.24
CA THR A 137 4.19 -12.44 9.46
C THR A 137 4.23 -13.03 8.05
N ALA A 138 4.70 -12.23 7.08
CA ALA A 138 4.82 -12.67 5.70
C ALA A 138 5.77 -13.88 5.57
N ARG A 139 5.42 -14.81 4.68
CA ARG A 139 6.20 -16.03 4.46
C ARG A 139 7.39 -15.76 3.54
N PRO A 140 8.64 -16.03 3.95
CA PRO A 140 9.80 -15.75 3.12
C PRO A 140 9.97 -16.77 1.99
N ILE A 141 10.17 -16.29 0.76
CA ILE A 141 10.53 -17.10 -0.41
C ILE A 141 11.60 -16.40 -1.25
N THR A 142 12.26 -17.14 -2.13
CA THR A 142 13.26 -16.60 -3.07
C THR A 142 12.95 -17.00 -4.50
N ILE A 143 12.98 -16.02 -5.40
CA ILE A 143 12.81 -16.19 -6.84
C ILE A 143 14.07 -15.72 -7.55
N THR A 144 14.62 -16.55 -8.42
CA THR A 144 15.86 -16.28 -9.14
C THR A 144 15.61 -16.17 -10.64
N ALA A 145 16.01 -15.04 -11.23
CA ALA A 145 16.05 -14.87 -12.68
C ALA A 145 17.14 -15.75 -13.29
N ALA A 146 16.84 -16.39 -14.41
CA ALA A 146 17.81 -17.25 -15.09
C ALA A 146 18.96 -16.41 -15.70
N SER A 147 20.15 -16.99 -15.72
CA SER A 147 21.28 -16.46 -16.49
C SER A 147 21.30 -17.07 -17.89
N ASP A 148 21.89 -16.37 -18.86
CA ASP A 148 22.06 -16.92 -20.21
C ASP A 148 23.29 -16.35 -20.91
N SER A 149 23.74 -16.99 -21.97
CA SER A 149 24.85 -16.51 -22.78
C SER A 149 24.75 -16.91 -24.25
N LYS A 150 25.23 -16.02 -25.13
CA LYS A 150 25.38 -16.32 -26.55
C LYS A 150 26.58 -15.62 -27.19
N VAL A 151 26.96 -16.07 -28.38
CA VAL A 151 27.94 -15.36 -29.22
C VAL A 151 27.23 -14.22 -29.96
N TYR A 152 27.92 -13.10 -30.17
CA TYR A 152 27.38 -11.96 -30.92
C TYR A 152 26.86 -12.36 -32.32
N ASP A 153 25.57 -12.18 -32.51
CA ASP A 153 24.81 -12.51 -33.73
C ASP A 153 23.96 -11.32 -34.23
N GLY A 154 24.07 -10.16 -33.58
CA GLY A 154 23.30 -8.94 -33.90
C GLY A 154 21.88 -8.91 -33.33
N THR A 155 21.39 -9.99 -32.73
CA THR A 155 20.07 -10.03 -32.08
C THR A 155 20.19 -9.87 -30.57
N PRO A 156 19.18 -9.33 -29.87
CA PRO A 156 19.19 -9.28 -28.41
C PRO A 156 19.23 -10.67 -27.75
N LEU A 157 20.01 -10.83 -26.68
CA LEU A 157 19.86 -11.92 -25.72
C LEU A 157 18.84 -11.48 -24.66
N ILE A 158 17.76 -12.23 -24.53
CA ILE A 158 16.73 -12.09 -23.50
C ILE A 158 16.49 -13.47 -22.88
N ASN A 159 16.23 -13.54 -21.58
CA ASN A 159 15.85 -14.79 -20.93
C ASN A 159 14.77 -14.52 -19.88
N SER A 160 13.52 -14.86 -20.21
CA SER A 160 12.38 -14.63 -19.31
C SER A 160 12.20 -15.75 -18.27
N ASN A 161 13.08 -16.75 -18.25
CA ASN A 161 12.96 -17.86 -17.32
C ASN A 161 13.36 -17.45 -15.90
N TRP A 162 12.75 -18.12 -14.93
CA TRP A 162 13.00 -17.95 -13.51
C TRP A 162 12.85 -19.29 -12.78
N SER A 163 13.28 -19.33 -11.52
CA SER A 163 13.06 -20.47 -10.64
C SER A 163 12.71 -20.01 -9.22
N HIS A 164 11.85 -20.76 -8.54
CA HIS A 164 11.67 -20.65 -7.10
C HIS A 164 12.84 -21.38 -6.42
N SER A 165 13.75 -20.64 -5.81
CA SER A 165 15.07 -21.11 -5.40
C SER A 165 15.21 -21.40 -3.91
N SER A 166 14.32 -20.86 -3.06
CA SER A 166 14.29 -21.11 -1.61
C SER A 166 12.93 -20.75 -1.01
N GLY A 167 12.60 -21.35 0.13
CA GLY A 167 11.31 -21.23 0.78
C GLY A 167 10.30 -22.29 0.32
N SER A 168 9.10 -22.24 0.89
CA SER A 168 7.98 -23.09 0.45
C SER A 168 6.74 -22.23 0.37
N LEU A 169 5.89 -22.45 -0.63
CA LEU A 169 4.58 -21.80 -0.67
C LEU A 169 3.67 -22.40 0.41
N ALA A 170 2.72 -21.60 0.90
CA ALA A 170 1.65 -22.10 1.74
C ALA A 170 0.80 -23.13 0.96
N THR A 171 0.11 -24.00 1.69
CA THR A 171 -0.66 -25.08 1.07
C THR A 171 -1.74 -24.52 0.17
N GLY A 172 -1.74 -24.91 -1.11
CA GLY A 172 -2.73 -24.45 -2.10
C GLY A 172 -2.33 -23.20 -2.86
N ASP A 173 -1.21 -22.55 -2.50
CA ASP A 173 -0.70 -21.38 -3.22
C ASP A 173 0.26 -21.78 -4.33
N SER A 174 0.28 -21.00 -5.41
CA SER A 174 1.17 -21.19 -6.56
C SER A 174 1.64 -19.85 -7.14
N ILE A 175 2.87 -19.80 -7.64
CA ILE A 175 3.38 -18.64 -8.37
C ILE A 175 2.78 -18.68 -9.78
N ASP A 176 1.89 -17.74 -10.06
CA ASP A 176 1.18 -17.58 -11.33
C ASP A 176 2.06 -16.92 -12.39
N ASN A 177 2.79 -15.87 -12.00
CA ASN A 177 3.65 -15.11 -12.90
C ASN A 177 4.88 -14.57 -12.17
N VAL A 178 5.97 -14.35 -12.93
CA VAL A 178 7.13 -13.55 -12.50
C VAL A 178 7.61 -12.76 -13.71
N ALA A 179 7.72 -11.44 -13.57
CA ALA A 179 8.30 -10.60 -14.60
C ALA A 179 9.83 -10.71 -14.54
N VAL A 180 10.44 -11.22 -15.62
CA VAL A 180 11.89 -11.29 -15.77
C VAL A 180 12.31 -10.35 -16.89
N LYS A 181 13.21 -9.44 -16.55
CA LYS A 181 13.53 -8.26 -17.33
C LYS A 181 15.04 -8.08 -17.40
N GLY A 182 15.57 -8.24 -18.60
CA GLY A 182 16.99 -8.13 -18.90
C GLY A 182 17.23 -8.30 -20.39
N LYS A 183 18.20 -7.56 -20.92
CA LYS A 183 18.59 -7.61 -22.32
C LYS A 183 20.09 -7.38 -22.46
N GLN A 184 20.75 -8.14 -23.33
CA GLN A 184 22.11 -7.86 -23.77
C GLN A 184 22.24 -8.07 -25.28
N THR A 185 22.64 -7.05 -26.02
CA THR A 185 22.85 -7.15 -27.47
C THR A 185 24.32 -7.05 -27.83
N GLN A 186 25.04 -6.12 -27.21
CA GLN A 186 26.46 -5.89 -27.47
C GLN A 186 27.31 -6.85 -26.63
N VAL A 187 28.55 -7.07 -27.07
CA VAL A 187 29.53 -7.86 -26.33
C VAL A 187 29.71 -7.28 -24.92
N GLY A 188 29.51 -8.12 -23.90
CA GLY A 188 29.57 -7.74 -22.49
C GLY A 188 28.55 -8.50 -21.66
N SER A 189 28.29 -8.03 -20.44
CA SER A 189 27.30 -8.61 -19.54
C SER A 189 26.32 -7.55 -19.04
N SER A 190 25.06 -7.95 -18.84
CA SER A 190 24.02 -7.14 -18.20
C SER A 190 23.25 -7.99 -17.18
N ASN A 191 22.55 -7.33 -16.27
CA ASN A 191 21.72 -8.00 -15.28
C ASN A 191 20.43 -8.53 -15.91
N ASN A 192 19.99 -9.70 -15.43
CA ASN A 192 18.63 -10.19 -15.64
C ASN A 192 17.88 -10.11 -14.32
N VAL A 193 16.76 -9.41 -14.26
CA VAL A 193 16.12 -9.06 -12.99
C VAL A 193 14.72 -9.68 -12.93
N ALA A 194 14.49 -10.54 -11.93
CA ALA A 194 13.16 -11.02 -11.58
C ALA A 194 12.45 -9.97 -10.71
N SER A 195 11.16 -9.82 -10.89
CA SER A 195 10.31 -8.86 -10.19
C SER A 195 8.83 -9.23 -10.36
N ALA A 196 7.95 -8.53 -9.65
CA ALA A 196 6.50 -8.61 -9.84
C ALA A 196 5.95 -10.04 -9.92
N ALA A 197 6.39 -10.87 -8.97
CA ALA A 197 5.81 -12.19 -8.82
C ALA A 197 4.35 -12.05 -8.38
N VAL A 198 3.47 -12.84 -8.97
CA VAL A 198 2.06 -12.96 -8.55
C VAL A 198 1.89 -14.35 -7.99
N ILE A 199 1.42 -14.44 -6.76
CA ILE A 199 1.10 -15.70 -6.08
C ILE A 199 -0.40 -15.75 -5.91
N LYS A 200 -1.02 -16.84 -6.38
CA LYS A 200 -2.45 -17.06 -6.25
C LYS A 200 -2.74 -18.26 -5.37
N ASN A 201 -3.85 -18.19 -4.65
CA ASN A 201 -4.41 -19.33 -3.94
C ASN A 201 -5.20 -20.25 -4.88
N ALA A 202 -5.71 -21.36 -4.35
CA ALA A 202 -6.53 -22.31 -5.10
C ALA A 202 -7.86 -21.73 -5.64
N ALA A 203 -8.28 -20.56 -5.18
CA ALA A 203 -9.45 -19.81 -5.66
C ALA A 203 -9.09 -18.74 -6.71
N GLU A 204 -7.84 -18.71 -7.19
CA GLU A 204 -7.29 -17.72 -8.14
C GLU A 204 -7.22 -16.27 -7.59
N GLU A 205 -7.29 -16.09 -6.28
CA GLU A 205 -7.14 -14.79 -5.63
C GLU A 205 -5.67 -14.45 -5.44
N ASP A 206 -5.30 -13.18 -5.66
CA ASP A 206 -3.93 -12.69 -5.43
C ASP A 206 -3.63 -12.63 -3.92
N VAL A 207 -2.72 -13.50 -3.49
CA VAL A 207 -2.23 -13.61 -2.11
C VAL A 207 -0.75 -13.21 -1.99
N THR A 208 -0.20 -12.53 -3.00
CA THR A 208 1.22 -12.11 -3.05
C THR A 208 1.62 -11.31 -1.81
N GLY A 209 0.71 -10.48 -1.29
CA GLY A 209 0.95 -9.68 -0.07
C GLY A 209 1.22 -10.49 1.20
N ASN A 210 0.98 -11.81 1.17
CA ASN A 210 1.28 -12.71 2.28
C ASN A 210 2.71 -13.26 2.26
N TYR A 211 3.51 -12.90 1.26
CA TYR A 211 4.86 -13.41 1.06
C TYR A 211 5.90 -12.28 1.12
N ASP A 212 7.03 -12.58 1.77
CA ASP A 212 8.24 -11.75 1.72
C ASP A 212 9.16 -12.32 0.64
N ILE A 213 9.08 -11.74 -0.56
CA ILE A 213 9.72 -12.28 -1.76
C ILE A 213 11.09 -11.63 -1.96
N THR A 214 12.14 -12.44 -1.84
CA THR A 214 13.50 -12.03 -2.22
C THR A 214 13.77 -12.36 -3.68
N TYR A 215 14.14 -11.36 -4.49
CA TYR A 215 14.55 -11.56 -5.88
C TYR A 215 16.07 -11.64 -6.02
N VAL A 216 16.54 -12.69 -6.70
CA VAL A 216 17.96 -12.85 -7.05
C VAL A 216 18.11 -12.67 -8.56
N GLY A 217 18.95 -11.73 -8.96
CA GLY A 217 19.23 -11.46 -10.37
C GLY A 217 20.09 -12.56 -11.02
N GLY A 218 19.86 -12.78 -12.31
CA GLY A 218 20.74 -13.53 -13.21
C GLY A 218 21.65 -12.61 -14.01
N THR A 219 22.46 -13.18 -14.89
CA THR A 219 23.36 -12.43 -15.78
C THR A 219 23.16 -12.88 -17.22
N LEU A 220 23.04 -11.92 -18.15
CA LEU A 220 23.03 -12.16 -19.58
C LEU A 220 24.40 -11.78 -20.16
N THR A 221 25.05 -12.69 -20.87
CA THR A 221 26.41 -12.46 -21.39
C THR A 221 26.48 -12.69 -22.90
N VAL A 222 26.93 -11.68 -23.64
CA VAL A 222 27.24 -11.81 -25.07
C VAL A 222 28.75 -11.81 -25.27
N THR A 223 29.28 -12.87 -25.88
CA THR A 223 30.72 -13.02 -26.14
C THR A 223 31.07 -12.65 -27.59
N LYS A 224 32.31 -12.21 -27.81
CA LYS A 224 32.82 -11.95 -29.16
C LYS A 224 32.76 -13.22 -30.02
N ARG A 225 32.46 -13.05 -31.31
CA ARG A 225 32.70 -14.09 -32.32
C ARG A 225 34.22 -14.31 -32.41
N SER A 226 34.66 -15.56 -32.25
CA SER A 226 36.04 -15.92 -32.57
C SER A 226 36.22 -15.86 -34.08
N ASP A 227 37.09 -14.96 -34.55
CA ASP A 227 37.41 -14.82 -35.98
C ASP A 227 37.94 -16.14 -36.55
N PRO A 228 37.31 -16.70 -37.60
CA PRO A 228 38.05 -17.48 -38.58
C PRO A 228 38.71 -16.47 -39.53
N GLY A 229 40.03 -16.34 -39.43
CA GLY A 229 40.77 -15.20 -39.96
C GLY A 229 40.51 -14.81 -41.43
N GLY A 230 40.62 -13.51 -41.67
CA GLY A 230 41.26 -12.89 -42.84
C GLY A 230 40.60 -13.07 -44.21
N GLY A 231 39.91 -12.03 -44.67
CA GLY A 231 39.61 -11.83 -46.09
C GLY A 231 38.67 -10.66 -46.31
N GLY A 232 39.17 -9.58 -46.94
CA GLY A 232 38.41 -8.35 -47.18
C GLY A 232 37.13 -8.59 -47.99
N GLY A 233 36.06 -7.93 -47.56
CA GLY A 233 34.79 -7.78 -48.25
C GLY A 233 34.16 -6.46 -47.82
N ASP A 234 33.50 -5.79 -48.77
CA ASP A 234 32.89 -4.47 -48.70
C ASP A 234 32.16 -4.13 -47.38
N PRO A 235 32.03 -2.83 -47.01
CA PRO A 235 31.27 -2.45 -45.83
C PRO A 235 29.83 -2.95 -45.99
N GLU A 236 29.44 -3.86 -45.10
CA GLU A 236 28.05 -4.30 -44.98
C GLU A 236 27.14 -3.07 -44.79
N PRO A 237 25.93 -3.07 -45.38
CA PRO A 237 25.00 -1.96 -45.25
C PRO A 237 24.73 -1.71 -43.77
N ILE A 238 24.84 -0.44 -43.34
CA ILE A 238 24.45 -0.02 -41.99
C ILE A 238 22.97 -0.35 -41.83
N VAL A 239 22.69 -1.45 -41.12
CA VAL A 239 21.35 -1.84 -40.72
C VAL A 239 20.91 -0.82 -39.66
N VAL A 240 19.99 0.05 -40.04
CA VAL A 240 19.31 0.94 -39.10
C VAL A 240 18.53 0.04 -38.13
N PRO A 241 18.78 0.11 -36.81
CA PRO A 241 18.10 -0.72 -35.84
C PRO A 241 16.59 -0.45 -35.87
N GLU A 242 15.80 -1.51 -35.77
CA GLU A 242 14.37 -1.42 -35.47
C GLU A 242 14.21 -0.79 -34.08
N PRO A 243 13.35 0.24 -33.91
CA PRO A 243 13.24 0.98 -32.65
C PRO A 243 12.79 0.05 -31.52
N GLU A 244 13.35 0.27 -30.33
CA GLU A 244 12.86 -0.34 -29.09
C GLU A 244 11.37 0.01 -28.90
N PRO A 245 10.58 -0.81 -28.19
CA PRO A 245 9.20 -0.46 -27.87
C PRO A 245 9.17 0.75 -26.91
N THR A 246 8.95 1.93 -27.49
CA THR A 246 8.85 3.21 -26.78
C THR A 246 7.75 3.17 -25.72
N VAL A 247 8.01 3.74 -24.53
CA VAL A 247 7.00 3.96 -23.50
C VAL A 247 6.01 5.03 -23.98
N PRO A 248 4.75 4.69 -24.33
CA PRO A 248 3.81 5.65 -24.89
C PRO A 248 3.35 6.68 -23.84
N LEU A 249 3.52 7.97 -24.15
CA LEU A 249 2.98 9.10 -23.39
C LEU A 249 1.53 9.38 -23.78
N ASN A 250 0.71 9.72 -22.79
CA ASN A 250 -0.55 10.40 -23.06
C ASN A 250 -0.29 11.90 -23.28
N LYS A 251 -0.08 12.28 -24.55
CA LYS A 251 0.08 13.68 -24.98
C LYS A 251 -1.24 14.35 -25.40
N GLU A 252 -2.32 13.59 -25.52
CA GLU A 252 -3.58 14.09 -26.06
C GLU A 252 -4.52 14.56 -24.95
N ASP A 253 -4.65 13.78 -23.88
CA ASP A 253 -5.55 14.13 -22.78
C ASP A 253 -4.89 15.13 -21.84
N HIS A 254 -5.45 16.34 -21.78
CA HIS A 254 -4.98 17.38 -20.85
C HIS A 254 -5.65 17.21 -19.50
N PHE A 255 -5.24 16.19 -18.75
CA PHE A 255 -5.63 16.03 -17.35
C PHE A 255 -4.65 16.71 -16.40
N ALA A 256 -5.16 17.16 -15.25
CA ALA A 256 -4.37 17.67 -14.14
C ALA A 256 -3.46 16.55 -13.58
N TYR A 257 -2.15 16.73 -13.68
CA TYR A 257 -1.19 15.78 -13.13
C TYR A 257 -0.66 16.19 -11.74
N VAL A 258 -0.99 17.40 -11.27
CA VAL A 258 -0.72 17.90 -9.91
C VAL A 258 -2.04 18.29 -9.21
N GLN A 259 -2.28 17.78 -7.99
CA GLN A 259 -3.50 18.09 -7.23
C GLN A 259 -3.33 19.19 -6.17
N GLY A 260 -2.09 19.53 -5.80
CA GLY A 260 -1.79 20.39 -4.65
C GLY A 260 -1.76 19.62 -3.33
N TYR A 261 -1.80 20.36 -2.21
CA TYR A 261 -1.72 19.84 -0.85
C TYR A 261 -3.06 20.02 -0.10
N PRO A 262 -3.31 19.24 0.98
CA PRO A 262 -4.56 19.32 1.75
C PRO A 262 -4.86 20.70 2.37
N ASP A 263 -3.84 21.55 2.51
CA ASP A 263 -3.95 22.93 3.02
C ASP A 263 -4.32 23.96 1.93
N ASN A 264 -4.77 23.48 0.76
CA ASN A 264 -5.14 24.29 -0.40
C ASN A 264 -3.95 25.13 -0.93
N THR A 265 -2.78 24.50 -1.07
CA THR A 265 -1.58 25.11 -1.67
C THR A 265 -1.00 24.23 -2.77
N VAL A 266 -0.25 24.81 -3.71
CA VAL A 266 0.50 24.05 -4.74
C VAL A 266 2.01 24.12 -4.54
N ARG A 267 2.50 25.06 -3.73
CA ARG A 267 3.88 25.31 -3.32
C ARG A 267 4.88 25.37 -4.49
N PRO A 268 4.71 26.27 -5.47
CA PRO A 268 5.55 26.27 -6.69
C PRO A 268 7.06 26.36 -6.42
N GLN A 269 7.46 27.08 -5.37
CA GLN A 269 8.86 27.25 -4.98
C GLN A 269 9.39 26.14 -4.06
N GLY A 270 8.53 25.24 -3.57
CA GLY A 270 8.95 24.09 -2.79
C GLY A 270 9.67 23.05 -3.66
N ASN A 271 10.52 22.23 -3.06
CA ASN A 271 11.17 21.13 -3.78
C ASN A 271 10.22 19.93 -3.96
N VAL A 272 10.44 19.16 -5.02
CA VAL A 272 9.67 17.94 -5.32
C VAL A 272 10.41 16.70 -4.85
N THR A 273 9.70 15.78 -4.21
CA THR A 273 10.25 14.47 -3.83
C THR A 273 10.28 13.51 -5.03
N ARG A 274 11.17 12.51 -4.98
CA ARG A 274 11.29 11.47 -6.01
C ARG A 274 10.00 10.68 -6.20
N GLU A 275 9.26 10.44 -5.11
CA GLU A 275 7.99 9.73 -5.18
C GLU A 275 6.83 10.56 -5.77
N GLU A 276 6.82 11.88 -5.54
CA GLU A 276 5.88 12.79 -6.20
C GLU A 276 6.13 12.80 -7.72
N VAL A 277 7.41 12.84 -8.13
CA VAL A 277 7.79 12.71 -9.54
C VAL A 277 7.33 11.37 -10.12
N ALA A 278 7.57 10.26 -9.43
CA ALA A 278 7.12 8.94 -9.88
C ALA A 278 5.58 8.89 -10.06
N ALA A 279 4.82 9.48 -9.13
CA ALA A 279 3.37 9.53 -9.25
C ALA A 279 2.89 10.32 -10.46
N VAL A 280 3.56 11.44 -10.79
CA VAL A 280 3.24 12.23 -11.98
C VAL A 280 3.53 11.45 -13.25
N PHE A 281 4.76 10.93 -13.42
CA PHE A 281 5.12 10.17 -14.62
C PHE A 281 4.28 8.90 -14.80
N TYR A 282 3.87 8.24 -13.71
CA TYR A 282 2.93 7.12 -13.77
C TYR A 282 1.61 7.55 -14.40
N ARG A 283 1.04 8.70 -13.99
CA ARG A 283 -0.21 9.20 -14.56
C ARG A 283 -0.07 9.59 -16.03
N LEU A 284 1.11 10.06 -16.45
CA LEU A 284 1.39 10.47 -17.83
C LEU A 284 1.59 9.30 -18.82
N LEU A 285 1.72 8.07 -18.33
CA LEU A 285 1.70 6.90 -19.20
C LEU A 285 0.35 6.79 -19.91
N ASP A 286 0.37 6.33 -21.17
CA ASP A 286 -0.84 5.86 -21.84
C ASP A 286 -1.61 4.89 -20.93
N ALA A 287 -2.94 4.99 -20.92
CA ALA A 287 -3.77 4.25 -19.98
C ALA A 287 -3.66 2.73 -20.17
N ASN A 288 -3.64 2.24 -21.43
CA ASN A 288 -3.55 0.82 -21.69
C ASN A 288 -2.16 0.27 -21.35
N TYR A 289 -1.12 1.01 -21.71
CA TYR A 289 0.25 0.65 -21.36
C TYR A 289 0.46 0.61 -19.84
N ARG A 290 -0.03 1.63 -19.14
CA ARG A 290 0.04 1.73 -17.68
C ARG A 290 -0.63 0.54 -17.00
N GLU A 291 -1.85 0.19 -17.41
CA GLU A 291 -2.56 -0.96 -16.85
C GLU A 291 -1.82 -2.28 -17.14
N GLY A 292 -1.23 -2.44 -18.33
CA GLY A 292 -0.44 -3.63 -18.66
C GLY A 292 0.87 -3.78 -17.87
N MET A 293 1.42 -2.69 -17.34
CA MET A 293 2.69 -2.66 -16.61
C MET A 293 2.52 -2.43 -15.10
N LYS A 294 1.27 -2.27 -14.65
CA LYS A 294 0.89 -1.88 -13.29
C LYS A 294 1.42 -2.87 -12.27
N THR A 295 2.23 -2.40 -11.33
CA THR A 295 2.70 -3.23 -10.22
C THR A 295 3.12 -2.39 -9.03
N SER A 296 2.86 -2.90 -7.82
CA SER A 296 3.42 -2.37 -6.58
C SER A 296 4.74 -3.04 -6.19
N ALA A 297 5.12 -4.11 -6.89
CA ALA A 297 6.37 -4.82 -6.65
C ALA A 297 7.56 -3.96 -7.08
N ASN A 298 8.54 -3.85 -6.19
CA ASN A 298 9.76 -3.11 -6.42
C ASN A 298 10.89 -3.73 -5.57
N ASN A 299 12.14 -3.51 -5.97
CA ASN A 299 13.32 -4.08 -5.30
C ASN A 299 13.99 -3.10 -4.32
N PHE A 300 13.29 -2.02 -3.94
CA PHE A 300 13.86 -0.98 -3.10
C PHE A 300 13.47 -1.22 -1.64
N PRO A 301 14.44 -1.49 -0.73
CA PRO A 301 14.14 -1.82 0.67
C PRO A 301 13.51 -0.65 1.43
N ASP A 302 13.61 0.56 0.90
CA ASP A 302 13.06 1.80 1.47
C ASP A 302 11.72 2.24 0.82
N VAL A 303 11.13 1.40 -0.03
CA VAL A 303 9.80 1.59 -0.60
C VAL A 303 8.86 0.49 -0.10
N GLY A 304 8.23 0.73 1.05
CA GLY A 304 7.28 -0.21 1.63
C GLY A 304 6.04 -0.43 0.76
N LEU A 305 5.51 -1.66 0.78
CA LEU A 305 4.36 -2.10 -0.04
C LEU A 305 3.11 -1.21 0.10
N TYR A 306 2.83 -0.71 1.31
CA TYR A 306 1.68 0.15 1.61
C TYR A 306 1.98 1.65 1.46
N ARG A 307 3.16 2.02 0.97
CA ARG A 307 3.46 3.40 0.65
C ARG A 307 2.57 3.80 -0.53
N TRP A 308 1.93 4.97 -0.44
CA TRP A 308 1.04 5.47 -1.50
C TRP A 308 1.71 5.52 -2.88
N SER A 309 3.04 5.69 -2.92
CA SER A 309 3.84 5.74 -4.13
C SER A 309 4.40 4.37 -4.59
N SER A 310 4.16 3.27 -3.86
CA SER A 310 4.72 1.95 -4.17
C SER A 310 4.33 1.47 -5.57
N LYS A 311 3.05 1.62 -5.93
CA LYS A 311 2.51 1.29 -7.27
C LYS A 311 3.18 2.11 -8.38
N HIS A 312 3.36 3.41 -8.15
CA HIS A 312 3.96 4.31 -9.14
C HIS A 312 5.43 3.97 -9.36
N ILE A 313 6.16 3.79 -8.26
CA ILE A 313 7.58 3.48 -8.28
C ILE A 313 7.81 2.11 -8.92
N GLY A 314 7.06 1.09 -8.50
CA GLY A 314 7.13 -0.26 -9.07
C GLY A 314 6.87 -0.29 -10.56
N THR A 315 5.76 0.32 -11.01
CA THR A 315 5.38 0.39 -12.42
C THR A 315 6.43 1.10 -13.27
N LEU A 316 6.90 2.29 -12.86
CA LEU A 316 7.89 3.03 -13.63
C LEU A 316 9.28 2.38 -13.63
N THR A 317 9.63 1.66 -12.56
CA THR A 317 10.86 0.87 -12.52
C THR A 317 10.76 -0.33 -13.45
N ALA A 318 9.61 -1.01 -13.47
CA ALA A 318 9.33 -2.09 -14.40
C ALA A 318 9.33 -1.59 -15.85
N ALA A 319 8.91 -0.35 -16.11
CA ALA A 319 8.97 0.30 -17.41
C ALA A 319 10.36 0.90 -17.75
N TYR A 320 11.37 0.74 -16.89
CA TYR A 320 12.71 1.31 -17.04
C TYR A 320 12.77 2.85 -17.16
N VAL A 321 11.72 3.53 -16.71
CA VAL A 321 11.62 5.00 -16.73
C VAL A 321 12.39 5.61 -15.57
N ILE A 322 12.32 4.99 -14.39
CA ILE A 322 13.03 5.42 -13.19
C ILE A 322 13.92 4.31 -12.65
N GLU A 323 15.01 4.71 -12.00
CA GLU A 323 15.97 3.82 -11.38
C GLU A 323 16.26 4.29 -9.94
N GLY A 324 16.64 3.36 -9.08
CA GLY A 324 17.16 3.66 -7.75
C GLY A 324 18.65 3.98 -7.76
N TYR A 325 19.19 4.19 -6.57
CA TYR A 325 20.60 4.46 -6.35
C TYR A 325 21.44 3.17 -6.38
N PRO A 326 22.77 3.28 -6.61
CA PRO A 326 23.67 2.13 -6.61
C PRO A 326 23.70 1.30 -5.30
N ASP A 327 23.24 1.87 -4.19
CA ASP A 327 23.11 1.19 -2.90
C ASP A 327 21.82 0.36 -2.77
N GLY A 328 21.02 0.28 -3.84
CA GLY A 328 19.77 -0.47 -3.89
C GLY A 328 18.55 0.28 -3.35
N THR A 329 18.69 1.54 -2.90
CA THR A 329 17.57 2.35 -2.38
C THR A 329 16.89 3.18 -3.47
N PHE A 330 15.63 3.55 -3.29
CA PHE A 330 14.96 4.54 -4.16
C PHE A 330 14.96 5.95 -3.57
N ARG A 331 14.98 6.06 -2.24
CA ARG A 331 14.87 7.27 -1.43
C ARG A 331 13.63 8.10 -1.79
N PRO A 332 12.41 7.53 -1.63
CA PRO A 332 11.18 8.14 -2.13
C PRO A 332 10.93 9.55 -1.58
N GLY A 333 11.23 9.79 -0.30
CA GLY A 333 11.05 11.09 0.35
C GLY A 333 12.16 12.11 0.11
N ASN A 334 13.24 11.75 -0.60
CA ASN A 334 14.30 12.69 -0.92
C ASN A 334 13.86 13.63 -2.05
N TYR A 335 14.32 14.87 -2.00
CA TYR A 335 14.16 15.79 -3.11
C TYR A 335 14.96 15.33 -4.32
N ILE A 336 14.34 15.40 -5.49
CA ILE A 336 14.95 15.03 -6.76
C ILE A 336 15.81 16.17 -7.30
N THR A 337 16.95 15.85 -7.90
CA THR A 337 17.80 16.86 -8.54
C THR A 337 17.40 17.14 -9.99
N ARG A 338 17.84 18.30 -10.50
CA ARG A 338 17.65 18.67 -11.92
C ARG A 338 18.26 17.64 -12.88
N ALA A 339 19.41 17.06 -12.53
CA ALA A 339 20.06 16.01 -13.32
C ALA A 339 19.26 14.69 -13.33
N GLU A 340 18.74 14.29 -12.17
CA GLU A 340 17.92 13.07 -12.07
C GLU A 340 16.66 13.19 -12.92
N LEU A 341 16.00 14.34 -12.89
CA LEU A 341 14.80 14.58 -13.70
C LEU A 341 15.10 14.60 -15.20
N ALA A 342 16.21 15.21 -15.63
CA ALA A 342 16.63 15.17 -17.03
C ALA A 342 16.93 13.74 -17.50
N ALA A 343 17.51 12.90 -16.63
CA ALA A 343 17.73 11.49 -16.91
C ALA A 343 16.42 10.69 -17.01
N ILE A 344 15.44 10.96 -16.13
CA ILE A 344 14.11 10.33 -16.22
C ILE A 344 13.43 10.72 -17.53
N ALA A 345 13.36 12.02 -17.86
CA ALA A 345 12.76 12.48 -19.10
C ALA A 345 13.45 11.88 -20.34
N SER A 346 14.78 11.80 -20.33
CA SER A 346 15.54 11.19 -21.42
C SER A 346 15.28 9.70 -21.58
N ARG A 347 15.15 8.94 -20.47
CA ARG A 347 14.79 7.52 -20.51
C ARG A 347 13.35 7.34 -21.00
N PHE A 348 12.45 8.21 -20.57
CA PHE A 348 11.04 8.15 -20.93
C PHE A 348 10.84 8.17 -22.45
N ASP A 349 11.47 9.12 -23.15
CA ASP A 349 11.35 9.30 -24.61
C ASP A 349 12.49 8.65 -25.39
N GLU A 350 13.25 7.77 -24.72
CA GLU A 350 14.37 7.03 -25.30
C GLU A 350 15.34 7.92 -26.09
N LEU A 351 15.62 9.12 -25.56
CA LEU A 351 16.45 10.09 -26.24
C LEU A 351 17.84 9.52 -26.52
N THR A 352 18.28 9.62 -27.77
CA THR A 352 19.64 9.26 -28.15
C THR A 352 20.63 10.02 -27.26
N PRO A 353 21.49 9.32 -26.48
CA PRO A 353 22.42 9.98 -25.60
C PRO A 353 23.37 10.88 -26.39
N PHE A 354 23.45 12.14 -26.00
CA PHE A 354 24.22 13.15 -26.71
C PHE A 354 25.20 13.84 -25.75
N GLU A 355 26.49 13.55 -25.88
CA GLU A 355 27.52 14.19 -25.05
C GLU A 355 27.92 15.54 -25.65
N ALA A 356 27.74 16.61 -24.89
CA ALA A 356 28.18 17.97 -25.21
C ALA A 356 28.44 18.76 -23.92
N ASN A 357 29.03 19.95 -24.01
CA ASN A 357 29.21 20.84 -22.86
C ASN A 357 28.39 22.12 -23.05
N SER A 358 27.08 21.95 -23.28
CA SER A 358 26.15 23.07 -23.48
C SER A 358 26.00 23.93 -22.23
N PHE A 359 26.34 23.38 -21.06
CA PHE A 359 26.38 24.07 -19.77
C PHE A 359 27.77 23.93 -19.15
N SER A 360 28.19 24.96 -18.42
CA SER A 360 29.56 25.07 -17.89
C SER A 360 29.87 24.10 -16.73
N ASP A 361 28.85 23.53 -16.09
CA ASP A 361 28.94 22.75 -14.84
C ASP A 361 28.55 21.27 -15.00
N ILE A 362 28.45 20.76 -16.22
CA ILE A 362 28.08 19.35 -16.49
C ILE A 362 29.22 18.50 -17.06
N ALA A 363 30.39 19.10 -17.34
CA ALA A 363 31.53 18.37 -17.86
C ALA A 363 31.99 17.29 -16.84
N GLY A 364 31.99 16.02 -17.26
CA GLY A 364 32.33 14.89 -16.40
C GLY A 364 31.23 14.46 -15.42
N HIS A 365 30.06 15.13 -15.43
CA HIS A 365 28.91 14.75 -14.63
C HIS A 365 28.21 13.51 -15.23
N TRP A 366 27.74 12.57 -14.39
CA TRP A 366 27.11 11.31 -14.84
C TRP A 366 25.89 11.54 -15.75
N ALA A 367 25.21 12.66 -15.55
CA ALA A 367 24.02 13.05 -16.30
C ALA A 367 24.31 13.88 -17.56
N ASN A 368 25.57 14.10 -17.94
CA ASN A 368 25.92 14.98 -19.07
C ASN A 368 25.12 14.66 -20.34
N LYS A 369 25.19 13.42 -20.83
CA LYS A 369 24.43 13.00 -22.01
C LYS A 369 22.92 13.24 -21.89
N TYR A 370 22.33 12.97 -20.74
CA TYR A 370 20.89 13.11 -20.55
C TYR A 370 20.46 14.57 -20.51
N ILE A 371 21.24 15.42 -19.83
CA ILE A 371 20.99 16.86 -19.76
C ILE A 371 21.05 17.48 -21.15
N ASN A 372 22.06 17.14 -21.95
CA ASN A 372 22.18 17.67 -23.31
C ASN A 372 21.11 17.13 -24.26
N SER A 373 20.76 15.84 -24.19
CA SER A 373 19.66 15.28 -24.98
C SER A 373 18.33 15.97 -24.66
N ALA A 374 18.02 16.16 -23.37
CA ALA A 374 16.81 16.87 -22.94
C ALA A 374 16.84 18.36 -23.32
N ALA A 375 18.01 19.01 -23.28
CA ALA A 375 18.16 20.41 -23.69
C ALA A 375 17.97 20.59 -25.20
N GLN A 376 18.47 19.64 -26.02
CA GLN A 376 18.29 19.66 -27.47
C GLN A 376 16.82 19.53 -27.88
N LYS A 377 16.02 18.78 -27.10
CA LYS A 377 14.56 18.69 -27.24
C LYS A 377 13.82 19.93 -26.73
N GLY A 378 14.50 20.85 -26.05
CA GLY A 378 13.88 22.04 -25.45
C GLY A 378 13.15 21.78 -24.13
N TRP A 379 13.35 20.60 -23.53
CA TRP A 379 12.62 20.21 -22.31
C TRP A 379 13.22 20.81 -21.06
N VAL A 380 14.54 20.96 -21.05
CA VAL A 380 15.28 21.60 -19.97
C VAL A 380 16.04 22.81 -20.48
N ASN A 381 16.14 23.82 -19.61
CA ASN A 381 16.90 25.03 -19.85
C ASN A 381 17.90 25.25 -18.72
N GLY A 382 19.06 25.83 -19.05
CA GLY A 382 20.02 26.32 -18.07
C GLY A 382 19.62 27.68 -17.50
N TYR A 383 20.40 28.14 -16.54
CA TYR A 383 20.26 29.46 -15.96
C TYR A 383 20.96 30.52 -16.83
N PRO A 384 20.60 31.81 -16.68
CA PRO A 384 21.22 32.90 -17.44
C PRO A 384 22.75 33.03 -17.27
N ASP A 385 23.29 32.45 -16.20
CA ASP A 385 24.74 32.39 -15.92
C ASP A 385 25.48 31.29 -16.71
N GLY A 386 24.78 30.51 -17.55
CA GLY A 386 25.35 29.42 -18.34
C GLY A 386 25.55 28.11 -17.57
N THR A 387 24.97 27.99 -16.38
CA THR A 387 24.97 26.75 -15.58
C THR A 387 23.68 25.96 -15.75
N PHE A 388 23.71 24.65 -15.50
CA PHE A 388 22.53 23.80 -15.40
C PHE A 388 22.14 23.51 -13.94
N ARG A 389 23.11 23.51 -13.04
CA ARG A 389 23.04 23.15 -11.62
C ARG A 389 22.52 21.73 -11.42
N PRO A 390 23.25 20.71 -11.92
CA PRO A 390 22.77 19.33 -12.00
C PRO A 390 22.39 18.72 -10.64
N ASP A 391 23.13 19.05 -9.59
CA ASP A 391 22.91 18.52 -8.24
C ASP A 391 21.94 19.35 -7.39
N GLN A 392 21.42 20.46 -7.93
CA GLN A 392 20.42 21.27 -7.22
C GLN A 392 19.07 20.55 -7.23
N ALA A 393 18.41 20.48 -6.07
CA ALA A 393 17.02 20.05 -5.98
C ALA A 393 16.13 20.95 -6.86
N ILE A 394 15.20 20.33 -7.59
CA ILE A 394 14.29 21.06 -8.47
C ILE A 394 13.05 21.56 -7.71
N THR A 395 12.63 22.77 -8.02
CA THR A 395 11.36 23.31 -7.51
C THR A 395 10.16 22.71 -8.23
N ARG A 396 8.99 22.73 -7.59
CA ARG A 396 7.71 22.27 -8.16
C ARG A 396 7.37 23.03 -9.46
N ALA A 397 7.63 24.34 -9.51
CA ALA A 397 7.45 25.18 -10.69
C ALA A 397 8.32 24.74 -11.87
N GLU A 398 9.62 24.55 -11.63
CA GLU A 398 10.55 24.06 -12.66
C GLU A 398 10.18 22.65 -13.13
N PHE A 399 9.76 21.77 -12.22
CA PHE A 399 9.28 20.43 -12.55
C PHE A 399 8.04 20.46 -13.46
N MET A 400 7.02 21.24 -13.11
CA MET A 400 5.80 21.38 -13.92
C MET A 400 6.11 21.98 -15.31
N THR A 401 7.01 22.96 -15.36
CA THR A 401 7.45 23.56 -16.65
C THR A 401 8.13 22.52 -17.54
N LEU A 402 9.00 21.67 -16.96
CA LEU A 402 9.66 20.60 -17.70
C LEU A 402 8.65 19.58 -18.21
N VAL A 403 7.74 19.11 -17.35
CA VAL A 403 6.70 18.14 -17.73
C VAL A 403 5.83 18.69 -18.86
N ASN A 404 5.41 19.95 -18.79
CA ASN A 404 4.65 20.58 -19.87
C ASN A 404 5.44 20.65 -21.18
N ASN A 405 6.74 20.92 -21.14
CA ASN A 405 7.57 20.87 -22.36
C ASN A 405 7.67 19.45 -22.93
N VAL A 406 7.67 18.39 -22.10
CA VAL A 406 7.66 16.99 -22.55
C VAL A 406 6.32 16.63 -23.23
N LEU A 407 5.23 17.15 -22.67
CA LEU A 407 3.86 16.92 -23.15
C LEU A 407 3.43 17.87 -24.27
N ASP A 408 4.29 18.81 -24.66
CA ASP A 408 3.99 19.88 -25.61
C ASP A 408 2.75 20.70 -25.20
N ARG A 409 2.60 20.99 -23.88
CA ARG A 409 1.50 21.78 -23.29
C ARG A 409 1.90 23.22 -23.05
N ARG A 410 1.16 24.17 -23.61
CA ARG A 410 1.45 25.60 -23.49
C ARG A 410 0.19 26.45 -23.61
N VAL A 411 -0.02 27.35 -22.66
CA VAL A 411 -1.15 28.29 -22.63
C VAL A 411 -0.62 29.69 -22.31
N LEU A 412 -1.28 30.74 -22.83
CA LEU A 412 -1.07 32.11 -22.38
C LEU A 412 -2.05 32.44 -21.25
N GLN A 413 -1.65 33.30 -20.31
CA GLN A 413 -2.51 33.68 -19.19
C GLN A 413 -3.93 34.12 -19.63
N GLU A 414 -4.07 34.89 -20.71
CA GLU A 414 -5.38 35.33 -21.24
C GLU A 414 -6.26 34.22 -21.83
N ASP A 415 -5.65 33.08 -22.18
CA ASP A 415 -6.29 31.95 -22.85
C ASP A 415 -6.69 30.81 -21.87
N ILE A 416 -6.42 31.01 -20.59
CA ILE A 416 -6.86 30.11 -19.51
C ILE A 416 -8.34 30.30 -19.25
N HIS A 417 -9.08 29.19 -19.19
CA HIS A 417 -10.52 29.21 -18.96
C HIS A 417 -10.85 29.88 -17.61
N PRO A 418 -11.84 30.80 -17.52
CA PRO A 418 -12.13 31.55 -16.29
C PRO A 418 -12.51 30.69 -15.07
N GLU A 419 -13.01 29.48 -15.30
CA GLU A 419 -13.38 28.52 -14.24
C GLU A 419 -12.23 27.59 -13.84
N ALA A 420 -11.02 27.80 -14.36
CA ALA A 420 -9.82 27.07 -13.94
C ALA A 420 -9.60 27.20 -12.43
N ARG A 421 -9.26 26.09 -11.77
CA ARG A 421 -8.91 26.04 -10.36
C ARG A 421 -7.74 26.97 -10.09
N GLN A 422 -7.89 27.73 -9.01
CA GLN A 422 -6.87 28.65 -8.50
C GLN A 422 -6.37 28.18 -7.14
N PHE A 423 -5.10 28.45 -6.85
CA PHE A 423 -4.52 28.28 -5.52
C PHE A 423 -4.09 29.64 -4.94
N PRO A 424 -4.29 29.90 -3.64
CA PRO A 424 -3.89 31.16 -3.00
C PRO A 424 -2.40 31.48 -3.10
N ASP A 425 -1.54 30.47 -3.25
CA ASP A 425 -0.08 30.62 -3.36
C ASP A 425 0.43 30.63 -4.82
N LEU A 426 -0.48 30.72 -5.79
CA LEU A 426 -0.19 30.87 -7.21
C LEU A 426 -0.60 32.27 -7.69
N THR A 427 0.38 33.16 -7.83
CA THR A 427 0.14 34.54 -8.29
C THR A 427 0.32 34.67 -9.80
N GLU A 428 -0.57 35.40 -10.47
CA GLU A 428 -0.51 35.67 -11.92
C GLU A 428 0.83 36.27 -12.39
N ALA A 429 1.46 37.11 -11.57
CA ALA A 429 2.74 37.73 -11.92
C ALA A 429 3.96 36.77 -11.87
N ALA A 430 3.76 35.52 -11.44
CA ALA A 430 4.85 34.56 -11.34
C ALA A 430 5.25 34.03 -12.73
N TRP A 431 6.55 33.89 -12.98
CA TRP A 431 7.07 33.35 -14.25
C TRP A 431 6.55 31.95 -14.58
N TYR A 432 6.13 31.20 -13.56
CA TYR A 432 5.61 29.84 -13.66
C TYR A 432 4.08 29.77 -13.66
N TYR A 433 3.37 30.91 -13.69
CA TYR A 433 1.91 30.92 -13.54
C TYR A 433 1.22 29.99 -14.54
N GLU A 434 1.48 30.17 -15.83
CA GLU A 434 0.92 29.37 -16.92
C GLU A 434 1.28 27.88 -16.80
N ALA A 435 2.55 27.58 -16.48
CA ALA A 435 3.01 26.21 -16.33
C ALA A 435 2.35 25.48 -15.15
N VAL A 436 2.13 26.18 -14.03
CA VAL A 436 1.42 25.59 -12.89
C VAL A 436 -0.06 25.43 -13.21
N GLN A 437 -0.67 26.36 -13.95
CA GLN A 437 -2.07 26.24 -14.37
C GLN A 437 -2.31 24.98 -15.22
N GLU A 438 -1.45 24.75 -16.22
CA GLU A 438 -1.45 23.51 -17.03
C GLU A 438 -1.34 22.23 -16.19
N ALA A 439 -0.60 22.29 -15.08
CA ALA A 439 -0.38 21.11 -14.25
C ALA A 439 -1.56 20.76 -13.34
N ILE A 440 -2.34 21.76 -12.92
CA ILE A 440 -3.37 21.62 -11.88
C ILE A 440 -4.81 21.54 -12.39
N ASN A 441 -5.03 21.79 -13.69
CA ASN A 441 -6.35 21.77 -14.32
C ASN A 441 -6.42 20.66 -15.36
N SER A 442 -7.51 19.89 -15.37
CA SER A 442 -7.85 19.13 -16.57
C SER A 442 -8.72 20.00 -17.45
N HIS A 443 -8.44 20.01 -18.75
CA HIS A 443 -9.11 20.92 -19.67
C HIS A 443 -9.20 20.34 -21.08
N LEU A 444 -10.15 20.87 -21.85
CA LEU A 444 -10.18 20.74 -23.30
C LEU A 444 -9.59 22.00 -23.90
N TYR A 445 -8.97 21.87 -25.07
CA TYR A 445 -8.26 22.96 -25.70
C TYR A 445 -8.40 22.94 -27.21
N THR A 446 -8.10 24.09 -27.82
CA THR A 446 -7.90 24.23 -29.26
C THR A 446 -6.56 24.89 -29.54
N ARG A 447 -5.87 24.46 -30.59
CA ARG A 447 -4.68 25.10 -31.17
C ARG A 447 -4.61 24.81 -32.66
N GLU A 448 -4.05 25.72 -33.47
CA GLU A 448 -3.99 25.54 -34.93
C GLU A 448 -2.89 24.55 -35.33
N THR A 449 -1.75 24.60 -34.66
CA THR A 449 -0.62 23.67 -34.84
C THR A 449 -0.11 23.14 -33.50
N PRO A 450 0.61 22.00 -33.46
CA PRO A 450 1.18 21.46 -32.22
C PRO A 450 2.16 22.39 -31.49
N THR A 451 2.67 23.42 -32.16
CA THR A 451 3.63 24.39 -31.60
C THR A 451 2.98 25.67 -31.08
N ASP A 452 1.68 25.87 -31.34
CA ASP A 452 0.96 27.05 -30.90
C ASP A 452 0.52 26.94 -29.44
N PHE A 453 0.24 28.11 -28.85
CA PHE A 453 -0.41 28.19 -27.55
C PHE A 453 -1.87 27.70 -27.65
N GLU A 454 -2.31 27.09 -26.58
CA GLU A 454 -3.64 26.54 -26.42
C GLU A 454 -4.62 27.62 -25.97
N THR A 455 -5.86 27.53 -26.44
CA THR A 455 -7.01 28.20 -25.85
C THR A 455 -7.87 27.17 -25.14
N TRP A 456 -8.06 27.32 -23.82
CA TRP A 456 -8.84 26.36 -23.03
C TRP A 456 -10.34 26.59 -23.24
N THR A 457 -11.02 25.55 -23.71
CA THR A 457 -12.45 25.60 -24.08
C THR A 457 -13.37 25.08 -22.98
N GLU A 458 -12.87 24.20 -22.11
CA GLU A 458 -13.62 23.62 -20.99
C GLU A 458 -12.66 23.16 -19.89
N VAL A 459 -13.10 23.18 -18.63
CA VAL A 459 -12.36 22.62 -17.48
C VAL A 459 -13.17 21.51 -16.84
N TYR A 460 -12.54 20.38 -16.54
CA TYR A 460 -13.18 19.22 -15.91
C TYR A 460 -12.23 18.58 -14.87
N TYR A 461 -12.74 17.65 -14.06
CA TYR A 461 -11.93 16.96 -13.04
C TYR A 461 -12.32 15.48 -12.95
N PRO A 462 -11.63 14.60 -13.71
CA PRO A 462 -11.90 13.18 -13.66
C PRO A 462 -11.37 12.56 -12.37
N VAL A 463 -11.87 11.37 -12.03
CA VAL A 463 -11.26 10.54 -10.99
C VAL A 463 -9.92 10.04 -11.50
N LEU A 464 -8.81 10.51 -10.90
CA LEU A 464 -7.48 10.04 -11.26
C LEU A 464 -7.18 8.69 -10.59
N ASP A 465 -6.49 7.80 -11.31
CA ASP A 465 -5.83 6.64 -10.68
C ASP A 465 -4.70 7.17 -9.81
N MET A 466 -4.99 7.26 -8.51
CA MET A 466 -4.16 7.92 -7.50
C MET A 466 -2.97 7.09 -7.08
#